data_AF-A0A6M3XWI7-F1
#
_entry.id   AF-A0A6M3XWI7-F1
#
_cell.length_a   1.000
_cell.length_b   1.000
_cell.length_c   1.000
_cell.angle_alpha   90.00
_cell.angle_beta   90.00
_cell.angle_gamma   90.00
#
_symmetry.space_group_name_H-M   'P 1'
#
loop_
_entity.id
_entity.type
_entity.pdbx_description
1 polymer ?
#
loop_
_entity_poly.entity_id
_entity_poly.type
_entity_poly.pdbx_seq_one_letter_code
_entity_poly.pdbx_strand_id
1 'polypeptide(L)'
;MFVGHFEHGSGGALTEGGKLNRLKRGLYAFDADLYGMGHLHDIYSHSPPYITLSHTNEIVSRNRAAAITGAWVRTYTQGVRANYAEKRGYPPAHLGCPVFHITPYIREITVEG
;
A
#
# COMPACT_ATOMS: atom_id res chain seq x y z
N MET A 1 0.19 21.31 -0.33
CA MET A 1 0.54 20.31 0.70
C MET A 1 0.01 18.97 0.25
N PHE A 2 0.76 17.89 0.47
CA PHE A 2 0.28 16.53 0.28
C PHE A 2 -0.20 15.97 1.62
N VAL A 3 -1.26 15.16 1.59
CA VAL A 3 -1.81 14.51 2.78
C VAL A 3 -1.60 13.01 2.67
N GLY A 4 -1.02 12.41 3.71
CA GLY A 4 -0.80 10.97 3.79
C GLY A 4 -1.57 10.35 4.94
N HIS A 5 -2.19 9.19 4.70
CA HIS A 5 -2.81 8.35 5.72
C HIS A 5 -2.07 7.02 5.82
N PHE A 6 -1.57 6.69 7.00
CA PHE A 6 -0.81 5.47 7.23
C PHE A 6 -1.39 4.72 8.43
N GLU A 7 -1.71 3.45 8.23
CA GLU A 7 -2.25 2.60 9.29
C GLU A 7 -1.62 1.21 9.29
N HIS A 8 -1.64 0.56 10.46
CA HIS A 8 -1.24 -0.85 10.53
C HIS A 8 -2.16 -1.72 9.66
N GLY A 9 -3.46 -1.41 9.64
CA GLY A 9 -4.48 -2.22 8.99
C GLY A 9 -4.86 -3.47 9.80
N SER A 10 -5.75 -4.29 9.24
CA SER A 10 -6.25 -5.52 9.85
C SER A 10 -6.88 -6.46 8.83
N GLY A 11 -6.99 -7.74 9.16
CA GLY A 11 -7.70 -8.77 8.38
C GLY A 11 -6.78 -9.75 7.65
N GLY A 12 -7.36 -10.64 6.83
CA GLY A 12 -6.60 -11.62 6.06
C GLY A 12 -6.90 -11.50 4.57
N ALA A 13 -5.87 -11.64 3.74
CA ALA A 13 -6.02 -11.78 2.30
C ALA A 13 -4.87 -12.63 1.75
N LEU A 14 -5.22 -13.76 1.12
CA LEU A 14 -4.23 -14.66 0.50
C LEU A 14 -4.03 -14.34 -0.98
N THR A 15 -5.11 -13.98 -1.69
CA THR A 15 -5.07 -13.70 -3.12
C THR A 15 -4.71 -12.25 -3.39
N GLU A 16 -4.07 -12.00 -4.54
CA GLU A 16 -3.67 -10.64 -4.95
C GLU A 16 -4.87 -9.69 -5.01
N GLY A 17 -5.98 -10.16 -5.60
CA GLY A 17 -7.23 -9.38 -5.67
C GLY A 17 -7.79 -9.05 -4.29
N GLY A 18 -7.70 -9.96 -3.32
CA GLY A 18 -8.11 -9.72 -1.94
C GLY A 18 -7.29 -8.62 -1.27
N LYS A 19 -5.96 -8.66 -1.46
CA LYS A 19 -5.02 -7.67 -0.94
C LYS A 19 -5.27 -6.30 -1.56
N LEU A 20 -5.40 -6.24 -2.89
CA LEU A 20 -5.70 -5.00 -3.61
C LEU A 20 -7.05 -4.39 -3.21
N ASN A 21 -8.09 -5.21 -3.04
CA ASN A 21 -9.39 -4.73 -2.59
C ASN A 21 -9.33 -4.17 -1.17
N ARG A 22 -8.53 -4.78 -0.28
CA ARG A 22 -8.33 -4.26 1.07
C ARG A 22 -7.62 -2.90 1.04
N LEU A 23 -6.56 -2.76 0.23
CA LEU A 23 -5.86 -1.49 0.02
C LEU A 23 -6.80 -0.40 -0.49
N LYS A 24 -7.60 -0.70 -1.53
CA LYS A 24 -8.57 0.22 -2.13
C LYS A 24 -9.61 0.73 -1.13
N ARG A 25 -10.11 -0.14 -0.23
CA ARG A 25 -11.11 0.26 0.77
C ARG A 25 -10.59 1.38 1.66
N GLY A 26 -9.35 1.27 2.14
CA GLY A 26 -8.75 2.32 2.95
C GLY A 26 -8.44 3.57 2.13
N LEU A 27 -7.83 3.41 0.95
CA LEU A 27 -7.53 4.50 0.03
C LEU A 27 -8.75 5.39 -0.25
N TYR A 28 -9.92 4.82 -0.49
CA TYR A 28 -11.13 5.58 -0.82
C TYR A 28 -11.93 6.06 0.40
N ALA A 29 -11.59 5.61 1.61
CA ALA A 29 -12.26 6.05 2.84
C ALA A 29 -11.73 7.38 3.37
N PHE A 30 -10.49 7.74 3.02
CA PHE A 30 -9.82 8.94 3.51
C PHE A 30 -9.54 9.95 2.38
N ASP A 31 -9.59 11.24 2.71
CA ASP A 31 -9.15 12.31 1.82
C ASP A 31 -7.64 12.50 1.95
N ALA A 32 -6.90 11.62 1.28
CA ALA A 32 -5.44 11.60 1.29
C ALA A 32 -4.89 11.41 -0.13
N ASP A 33 -3.75 12.03 -0.41
CA ASP A 33 -3.00 11.83 -1.65
C ASP A 33 -2.15 10.55 -1.57
N LEU A 34 -1.67 10.18 -0.37
CA LEU A 34 -0.93 8.96 -0.10
C LEU A 34 -1.67 8.06 0.89
N TYR A 35 -1.64 6.74 0.66
CA TYR A 35 -2.19 5.76 1.59
C TYR A 35 -1.22 4.59 1.81
N GLY A 36 -0.94 4.26 3.06
CA GLY A 36 -0.13 3.10 3.43
C GLY A 36 -0.87 2.17 4.39
N MET A 37 -0.83 0.87 4.10
CA MET A 37 -1.39 -0.16 4.99
C MET A 37 -0.40 -1.31 5.21
N GLY A 38 -0.19 -1.70 6.46
CA GLY A 38 0.60 -2.88 6.80
C GLY A 38 -0.19 -4.18 6.78
N HIS A 39 0.11 -5.04 7.76
CA HIS A 39 -0.62 -6.24 8.17
C HIS A 39 -0.61 -7.43 7.19
N LEU A 40 -0.70 -7.20 5.88
CA LEU A 40 -0.84 -8.28 4.89
C LEU A 40 0.49 -8.93 4.49
N HIS A 41 1.61 -8.41 4.99
CA HIS A 41 2.98 -8.95 4.79
C HIS A 41 3.32 -9.21 3.32
N ASP A 42 2.96 -8.26 2.45
CA ASP A 42 3.30 -8.30 1.04
C ASP A 42 3.40 -6.87 0.51
N ILE A 43 3.94 -6.70 -0.70
CA ILE A 43 4.06 -5.40 -1.33
C ILE A 43 3.13 -5.35 -2.54
N TYR A 44 2.17 -4.44 -2.50
CA TYR A 44 1.28 -4.14 -3.62
C TYR A 44 1.05 -2.66 -3.66
N SER A 45 1.13 -2.08 -4.85
CA SER A 45 0.83 -0.68 -5.09
C SER A 45 -0.46 -0.49 -5.88
N HIS A 46 -1.09 0.66 -5.71
CA HIS A 46 -2.24 1.08 -6.49
C HIS A 46 -2.31 2.60 -6.58
N SER A 47 -2.26 3.13 -7.80
CA SER A 47 -2.25 4.57 -8.03
C SER A 47 -3.38 5.01 -8.97
N PRO A 48 -4.64 5.04 -8.51
CA PRO A 48 -5.75 5.44 -9.35
C PRO A 48 -5.79 6.96 -9.53
N PRO A 49 -6.20 7.45 -10.71
CA PRO A 49 -6.61 8.84 -10.85
C PRO A 49 -7.90 9.11 -10.06
N TYR A 50 -8.08 10.34 -9.60
CA TYR A 50 -9.29 10.84 -8.98
C TYR A 50 -9.56 12.28 -9.40
N ILE A 51 -10.84 12.65 -9.42
CA ILE A 51 -11.27 14.01 -9.74
C ILE A 51 -11.35 14.82 -8.44
N THR A 52 -10.85 16.05 -8.48
CA THR A 52 -10.92 17.01 -7.36
C THR A 52 -10.94 18.45 -7.89
N LEU A 53 -10.98 19.42 -6.98
CA LEU A 53 -10.91 20.84 -7.30
C LEU A 53 -9.49 21.39 -7.10
N SER A 54 -9.08 22.29 -7.99
CA SER A 54 -7.92 23.15 -7.80
C SER A 54 -8.19 24.24 -6.75
N HIS A 55 -7.16 24.98 -6.37
CA HIS A 55 -7.30 26.15 -5.49
C HIS A 55 -8.12 27.29 -6.14
N THR A 56 -8.30 27.24 -7.46
CA THR A 56 -9.09 28.15 -8.30
C THR A 56 -10.49 27.61 -8.62
N ASN A 57 -10.93 26.52 -7.97
CA ASN A 57 -12.21 25.83 -8.19
C ASN A 57 -12.39 25.22 -9.60
N GLU A 58 -11.30 24.89 -10.27
CA GLU A 58 -11.33 24.17 -11.55
C GLU A 58 -11.33 22.66 -11.29
N ILE A 59 -12.07 21.91 -12.11
CA ILE A 59 -12.07 20.45 -12.06
C ILE A 59 -10.74 19.94 -12.61
N VAL A 60 -10.00 19.19 -11.79
CA VAL A 60 -8.70 18.62 -12.16
C VAL A 60 -8.65 17.13 -11.84
N SER A 61 -7.90 16.38 -12.65
CA SER A 61 -7.51 15.00 -12.34
C SER A 61 -6.20 15.00 -11.56
N ARG A 62 -6.12 14.19 -10.51
CA ARG A 62 -4.91 13.95 -9.72
C ARG A 62 -4.73 12.46 -9.49
N ASN A 63 -3.51 12.02 -9.21
CA ASN A 63 -3.25 10.63 -8.82
C ASN A 63 -3.21 10.52 -7.30
N ARG A 64 -3.81 9.45 -6.76
CA ARG A 64 -3.44 8.98 -5.42
C ARG A 64 -2.33 7.93 -5.56
N ALA A 65 -1.57 7.73 -4.50
CA ALA A 65 -0.62 6.62 -4.43
C ALA A 65 -0.91 5.79 -3.17
N ALA A 66 -1.19 4.52 -3.33
CA ALA A 66 -1.43 3.60 -2.22
C ALA A 66 -0.46 2.42 -2.26
N ALA A 67 -0.03 1.94 -1.10
CA ALA A 67 0.69 0.68 -1.03
C ALA A 67 0.42 -0.12 0.24
N ILE A 68 0.45 -1.45 0.09
CA ILE A 68 0.70 -2.35 1.21
C ILE A 68 2.20 -2.28 1.51
N THR A 69 2.56 -1.99 2.76
CA THR A 69 3.91 -1.53 3.12
C THR A 69 4.96 -2.65 3.23
N GLY A 70 4.64 -3.87 2.83
CA GLY A 70 5.53 -5.02 2.99
C GLY A 70 5.78 -5.42 4.44
N ALA A 71 6.81 -6.24 4.62
CA ALA A 71 7.31 -6.67 5.92
C ALA A 71 8.75 -7.19 5.77
N TRP A 72 9.48 -7.31 6.88
CA TRP A 72 10.77 -8.01 6.96
C TRP A 72 10.63 -9.39 7.62
N VAL A 73 9.48 -10.03 7.42
CA VAL A 73 9.17 -11.35 7.99
C VAL A 73 9.30 -12.41 6.89
N ARG A 74 10.35 -13.23 6.98
CA ARG A 74 10.52 -14.38 6.09
C ARG A 74 9.51 -15.47 6.42
N THR A 75 8.77 -15.95 5.42
CA THR A 75 7.88 -17.11 5.61
C THR A 75 8.68 -18.36 5.93
N TYR A 76 9.68 -18.68 5.11
CA TYR A 76 10.50 -19.89 5.24
C TYR A 76 11.95 -19.54 5.58
N THR A 77 12.60 -20.29 6.46
CA THR A 77 14.04 -20.15 6.74
C THR A 77 14.63 -21.52 7.06
N GLN A 78 15.66 -21.92 6.32
CA GLN A 78 16.30 -23.22 6.51
C GLN A 78 17.13 -23.25 7.80
N GLY A 79 17.13 -24.40 8.48
CA GLY A 79 17.98 -24.63 9.65
C GLY A 79 17.49 -23.96 10.95
N VAL A 80 16.30 -23.36 10.96
CA VAL A 80 15.68 -22.79 12.16
C VAL A 80 14.29 -23.39 12.39
N ARG A 81 13.79 -23.26 13.62
CA ARG A 81 12.43 -23.71 13.95
C ARG A 81 11.39 -22.95 13.12
N ALA A 82 10.47 -23.69 12.50
CA ALA A 82 9.37 -23.13 11.73
C ALA A 82 8.60 -22.05 12.51
N ASN A 83 8.45 -20.88 11.88
CA ASN A 83 7.69 -19.77 12.42
C ASN A 83 6.17 -19.98 12.19
N TYR A 84 5.35 -19.02 12.62
CA TYR A 84 3.90 -19.11 12.47
C TYR A 84 3.45 -19.22 11.00
N ALA A 85 4.03 -18.41 10.11
CA ALA A 85 3.67 -18.37 8.70
C ALA A 85 4.03 -19.68 8.00
N GLU A 86 5.21 -20.24 8.30
CA GLU A 86 5.62 -21.57 7.83
C GLU A 86 4.69 -22.66 8.33
N LYS A 87 4.38 -22.69 9.63
CA LYS A 87 3.45 -23.66 10.23
C LYS A 87 2.04 -23.59 9.64
N ARG A 88 1.63 -22.42 9.14
CA ARG A 88 0.33 -22.20 8.50
C ARG A 88 0.36 -22.41 6.99
N GLY A 89 1.50 -22.74 6.40
CA GLY A 89 1.64 -22.96 4.96
C GLY A 89 1.39 -21.69 4.13
N TYR A 90 1.72 -20.51 4.66
CA TYR A 90 1.62 -19.27 3.88
C TYR A 90 2.60 -19.32 2.70
N PRO A 91 2.30 -18.66 1.57
CA PRO A 91 3.25 -18.55 0.47
C PRO A 91 4.51 -17.78 0.90
N PRO A 92 5.63 -17.94 0.18
CA PRO A 92 6.75 -17.02 0.29
C PRO A 92 6.28 -15.57 0.11
N ALA A 93 6.82 -14.65 0.89
CA ALA A 93 6.47 -13.23 0.86
C ALA A 93 7.65 -12.39 0.37
N HIS A 94 7.35 -11.29 -0.33
CA HIS A 94 8.34 -10.27 -0.67
C HIS A 94 8.80 -9.56 0.61
N LEU A 95 10.10 -9.31 0.72
CA LEU A 95 10.69 -8.62 1.87
C LEU A 95 11.01 -7.19 1.48
N GLY A 96 10.74 -6.26 2.40
CA GLY A 96 11.07 -4.85 2.22
C GLY A 96 9.86 -3.96 2.44
N CYS A 97 9.94 -2.76 1.86
CA CYS A 97 8.89 -1.75 1.90
C CYS A 97 8.85 -0.99 0.56
N PRO A 98 7.67 -0.46 0.18
CA PRO A 98 7.55 0.42 -0.97
C PRO A 98 8.21 1.78 -0.71
N VAL A 99 8.52 2.48 -1.79
CA VAL A 99 9.05 3.85 -1.78
C VAL A 99 8.05 4.76 -2.49
N PHE A 100 7.61 5.81 -1.79
CA PHE A 100 6.78 6.85 -2.38
C PHE A 100 7.68 7.97 -2.91
N HIS A 101 7.57 8.28 -4.19
CA HIS A 101 8.26 9.40 -4.82
C HIS A 101 7.29 10.56 -4.94
N ILE A 102 7.69 11.71 -4.41
CA ILE A 102 6.88 12.93 -4.38
C ILE A 102 7.62 14.01 -5.15
N THR A 103 6.99 14.53 -6.20
CA THR A 103 7.52 15.67 -6.98
C THR A 103 6.63 16.89 -6.73
N PRO A 104 6.97 17.78 -5.78
CA PRO A 104 6.04 18.80 -5.29
C PRO A 104 5.65 19.84 -6.33
N TYR A 105 6.57 20.22 -7.20
CA TYR A 105 6.38 21.32 -8.16
C TYR A 105 5.33 21.01 -9.23
N ILE A 106 5.20 19.74 -9.62
CA ILE A 106 4.22 19.26 -10.60
C ILE A 106 3.08 18.46 -9.96
N ARG A 107 3.05 18.40 -8.61
CA ARG A 107 2.07 17.65 -7.81
C ARG A 107 1.92 16.18 -8.20
N GLU A 108 3.02 15.55 -8.55
CA GLU A 108 3.07 14.14 -8.94
C GLU A 108 3.45 13.27 -7.73
N ILE A 109 2.80 12.11 -7.63
CA ILE A 109 3.14 11.08 -6.66
C ILE A 109 3.14 9.74 -7.37
N THR A 110 4.19 8.98 -7.19
CA THR A 110 4.30 7.59 -7.64
C THR A 110 4.75 6.71 -6.48
N VAL A 111 4.55 5.40 -6.62
CA VAL A 111 4.98 4.43 -5.64
C VAL A 111 5.65 3.26 -6.35
N GLU A 112 6.82 2.88 -5.86
CA GLU A 112 7.60 1.72 -6.31
C GLU A 112 7.60 0.67 -5.19
N GLY A 113 7.45 -0.61 -5.54
CA GLY A 113 7.41 -1.72 -4.59
C GLY A 113 6.86 -2.98 -5.21
#